data_AF-A0A1C6G8K6-F1
#
_entry.id   AF-A0A1C6G8K6-F1
#
_cell.length_a   1.000
_cell.length_b   1.000
_cell.length_c   1.000
_cell.angle_alpha   90.00
_cell.angle_beta   90.00
_cell.angle_gamma   90.00
#
_symmetry.space_group_name_H-M   'P 1'
#
loop_
_entity.id
_entity.type
_entity.pdbx_description
1 polymer ?
#
loop_
_entity_poly.entity_id
_entity_poly.type
_entity_poly.pdbx_seq_one_letter_code
_entity_poly.pdbx_strand_id
1 'polypeptide(L)'
;MSEERKLADVKISDIKDVDIMRGFIATAGMGLCNKDEILDKKQVVEDKLDDINSHLAELEDALQRWERTEQSSSSKESYDLIEEYGTEEIIRNRLDVLNKERTQWAGFLTQLESYLGECKNFNKTLCFSNIRELLRQNPDVKIGQIEKEAGIRLGYMSRLEKDGNTSEPSMEFVVTAAKLLKVSVDTLISVDLTGLTPTEQYITSFFDKLKEDTLKDRLDWNRETAFNLNRMEPDMNGFVYHPLFAEETFYEETDCEYPQEVTRIVFNSKTFGPKTYIAGDCFNLRLKNGTTLYLMDIEKSVHKVGDSSAAAKEAWMYVPSKGSQLLVASQDDTPVAPFLELLFLTVKERMEHPKVNNDVMYAIDAFMKDDISDDMDEMPF
;
A
#
# COMPACT_ATOMS: atom_id res chain seq x y z
N MET A 1 23.34 -2.45 48.08
CA MET A 1 22.33 -3.15 47.25
C MET A 1 22.33 -2.60 45.82
N SER A 2 23.49 -2.33 45.22
CA SER A 2 23.58 -1.51 44.00
C SER A 2 24.43 -2.11 42.88
N GLU A 3 24.79 -3.39 42.94
CA GLU A 3 25.70 -3.98 41.95
C GLU A 3 25.08 -5.06 41.04
N GLU A 4 23.83 -5.50 41.29
CA GLU A 4 23.19 -6.52 40.44
C GLU A 4 22.29 -5.95 39.31
N ARG A 5 22.17 -4.62 39.18
CA ARG A 5 21.21 -4.00 38.24
C ARG A 5 21.76 -3.48 36.91
N LYS A 6 23.07 -3.56 36.66
CA LYS A 6 23.67 -3.06 35.40
C LYS A 6 24.20 -4.14 34.44
N LEU A 7 24.37 -5.39 34.89
CA LEU A 7 24.79 -6.50 34.01
C LEU A 7 23.62 -7.29 33.40
N ALA A 8 22.38 -7.04 33.81
CA ALA A 8 21.19 -7.74 33.32
C ALA A 8 20.55 -7.08 32.07
N ASP A 9 21.12 -5.98 31.57
CA ASP A 9 20.61 -5.20 30.43
C ASP A 9 21.25 -5.60 29.09
N VAL A 10 21.69 -6.85 28.93
CA VAL A 10 21.57 -7.48 27.61
C VAL A 10 20.06 -7.72 27.45
N LYS A 11 19.37 -6.70 26.93
CA LYS A 11 17.92 -6.62 26.99
C LYS A 11 17.33 -7.89 26.43
N ILE A 12 16.40 -8.48 27.18
CA ILE A 12 15.55 -9.59 26.73
C ILE A 12 14.82 -9.25 25.40
N SER A 13 14.75 -7.97 25.01
CA SER A 13 14.30 -7.53 23.68
C SER A 13 15.24 -7.92 22.54
N ASP A 14 16.56 -7.79 22.70
CA ASP A 14 17.53 -8.02 21.62
C ASP A 14 17.60 -9.51 21.23
N ILE A 15 17.44 -10.42 22.21
CA ILE A 15 17.34 -11.87 21.97
C ILE A 15 16.07 -12.22 21.17
N LYS A 16 14.95 -11.54 21.45
CA LYS A 16 13.70 -11.75 20.69
C LYS A 16 13.83 -11.27 19.25
N ASP A 17 14.48 -10.14 19.02
CA ASP A 17 14.61 -9.56 17.68
C ASP A 17 15.47 -10.45 16.77
N VAL A 18 16.56 -11.01 17.31
CA VAL A 18 17.41 -11.98 16.59
C VAL A 18 16.64 -13.25 16.22
N ASP A 19 15.84 -13.80 17.12
CA ASP A 19 15.05 -15.01 16.83
C ASP A 19 13.92 -14.75 15.84
N ILE A 20 13.28 -13.58 15.90
CA ILE A 20 12.30 -13.12 14.91
C ILE A 20 12.95 -13.03 13.53
N MET A 21 14.14 -12.42 13.44
CA MET A 21 14.87 -12.30 12.17
C MET A 21 15.33 -13.64 11.61
N ARG A 22 15.77 -14.57 12.47
CA ARG A 22 16.05 -15.96 12.04
C ARG A 22 14.81 -16.64 11.48
N GLY A 23 13.67 -16.48 12.13
CA GLY A 23 12.39 -16.98 11.64
C GLY A 23 12.04 -16.40 10.28
N PHE A 24 12.21 -15.09 10.09
CA PHE A 24 11.96 -14.43 8.82
C PHE A 24 12.91 -14.90 7.71
N ILE A 25 14.22 -14.98 7.98
CA ILE A 25 15.24 -15.48 7.03
C ILE A 25 14.89 -16.91 6.57
N ALA A 26 14.42 -17.76 7.47
CA ALA A 26 13.99 -19.11 7.13
C ALA A 26 12.76 -19.11 6.21
N THR A 27 11.77 -18.25 6.50
CA THR A 27 10.58 -18.07 5.65
C THR A 27 10.92 -17.51 4.28
N ALA A 28 11.82 -16.52 4.21
CA ALA A 28 12.31 -15.93 2.97
C ALA A 28 13.05 -16.96 2.12
N GLY A 29 13.89 -17.81 2.74
CA GLY A 29 14.57 -18.91 2.05
C GLY A 29 13.64 -20.00 1.49
N MET A 30 12.39 -20.06 1.95
CA MET A 30 11.35 -20.93 1.39
C MET A 30 10.57 -20.28 0.24
N GLY A 31 10.88 -19.03 -0.14
CA GLY A 31 10.20 -18.28 -1.20
C GLY A 31 8.79 -17.83 -0.82
N LEU A 32 8.49 -17.75 0.48
CA LEU A 32 7.16 -17.40 1.01
C LEU A 32 7.05 -15.92 1.42
N CYS A 33 8.04 -15.10 1.07
CA CYS A 33 8.04 -13.66 1.35
C CYS A 33 8.00 -12.88 0.04
N ASN A 34 7.26 -11.76 0.04
CA ASN A 34 7.27 -10.84 -1.08
C ASN A 34 8.47 -9.87 -0.99
N LYS A 35 8.72 -9.14 -2.08
CA LYS A 35 9.88 -8.23 -2.17
C LYS A 35 9.81 -7.09 -1.15
N ASP A 36 8.62 -6.56 -0.90
CA ASP A 36 8.42 -5.42 0.00
C ASP A 36 8.68 -5.83 1.46
N GLU A 37 8.22 -7.01 1.86
CA GLU A 37 8.53 -7.61 3.18
C GLU A 37 10.04 -7.80 3.38
N ILE A 38 10.77 -8.23 2.35
CA ILE A 38 12.23 -8.39 2.40
C ILE A 38 12.91 -7.02 2.52
N LEU A 39 12.41 -6.00 1.83
CA LEU A 39 12.92 -4.62 1.91
C LEU A 39 12.70 -4.01 3.30
N ASP A 40 11.50 -4.15 3.87
CA ASP A 40 11.18 -3.67 5.21
C ASP A 40 12.10 -4.31 6.26
N LYS A 41 12.31 -5.62 6.17
CA LYS A 41 13.21 -6.33 7.08
C LYS A 41 14.67 -5.99 6.85
N LYS A 42 15.08 -5.69 5.61
CA LYS A 42 16.42 -5.18 5.32
C LYS A 42 16.65 -3.83 6.02
N GLN A 43 15.70 -2.90 5.94
CA GLN A 43 15.82 -1.61 6.62
C GLN A 43 16.00 -1.78 8.14
N VAL A 44 15.20 -2.66 8.77
CA VAL A 44 15.34 -2.96 10.21
C VAL A 44 16.74 -3.48 10.56
N VAL A 45 17.31 -4.35 9.72
CA VAL A 45 18.67 -4.88 9.91
C VAL A 45 19.72 -3.78 9.75
N GLU A 46 19.56 -2.88 8.78
CA GLU A 46 20.46 -1.74 8.55
C GLU A 46 20.43 -0.78 9.74
N ASP A 47 19.25 -0.39 10.21
CA ASP A 47 19.09 0.50 11.37
C ASP A 47 19.73 -0.11 12.64
N LYS A 48 19.57 -1.43 12.83
CA LYS A 48 20.18 -2.14 13.97
C LYS A 48 21.70 -2.22 13.84
N LEU A 49 22.23 -2.42 12.63
CA LEU A 49 23.67 -2.39 12.40
C LEU A 49 24.27 -1.01 12.69
N ASP A 50 23.56 0.06 12.33
CA ASP A 50 23.99 1.44 12.61
C ASP A 50 24.00 1.76 14.12
N ASP A 51 22.99 1.29 14.87
CA ASP A 51 22.97 1.37 16.33
C ASP A 51 24.14 0.60 16.98
N ILE A 52 24.40 -0.63 16.52
CA ILE A 52 25.54 -1.43 17.01
C ILE A 52 26.88 -0.76 16.69
N ASN A 53 27.04 -0.24 15.46
CA ASN A 53 28.27 0.45 15.05
C ASN A 53 28.50 1.72 15.89
N SER A 54 27.45 2.45 16.24
CA SER A 54 27.53 3.64 17.09
C SER A 54 27.99 3.28 18.50
N HIS A 55 27.40 2.25 19.12
CA HIS A 55 27.82 1.77 20.43
C HIS A 55 29.25 1.19 20.43
N LEU A 56 29.67 0.52 19.36
CA LEU A 56 31.05 0.06 19.21
C LEU A 56 32.02 1.24 19.18
N ALA A 57 31.72 2.29 18.42
CA ALA A 57 32.57 3.49 18.35
C ALA A 57 32.69 4.19 19.71
N GLU A 58 31.58 4.30 20.47
CA GLU A 58 31.59 4.85 21.82
C GLU A 58 32.48 4.05 22.79
N LEU A 59 32.39 2.72 22.74
CA LEU A 59 33.20 1.84 23.61
C LEU A 59 34.68 1.80 23.20
N GLU A 60 34.97 1.90 21.91
CA GLU A 60 36.35 2.02 21.40
C GLU A 60 36.99 3.35 21.84
N ASP A 61 36.25 4.46 21.79
CA ASP A 61 36.73 5.76 22.30
C ASP A 61 36.92 5.71 23.83
N ALA A 62 35.98 5.08 24.56
CA ALA A 62 36.12 4.87 26.00
C ALA A 62 37.37 4.03 26.33
N LEU A 63 37.63 2.95 25.59
CA LEU A 63 38.83 2.13 25.76
C LEU A 63 40.11 2.92 25.48
N GLN A 64 40.11 3.75 24.43
CA GLN A 64 41.26 4.58 24.10
C GLN A 64 41.52 5.67 25.15
N ARG A 65 40.46 6.24 25.74
CA ARG A 65 40.58 7.17 26.88
C ARG A 65 41.18 6.46 28.09
N TRP A 66 40.71 5.26 28.40
CA TRP A 66 41.28 4.41 29.46
C TRP A 66 42.78 4.18 29.31
N GLU A 67 43.24 3.77 28.12
CA GLU A 67 44.67 3.56 27.84
C GLU A 67 45.51 4.84 28.01
N ARG A 68 44.95 6.01 27.70
CA ARG A 68 45.62 7.31 27.90
C ARG A 68 45.67 7.71 29.37
N THR A 69 44.60 7.43 30.13
CA THR A 69 44.52 7.75 31.55
C THR A 69 45.40 6.83 32.40
N GLU A 70 45.71 5.60 31.96
CA GLU A 70 46.75 4.79 32.62
C GLU A 70 48.15 5.40 32.47
N GLN A 71 48.41 6.10 31.37
CA GLN A 71 49.72 6.73 31.07
C GLN A 71 49.89 8.09 31.75
N SER A 72 48.80 8.83 31.97
CA SER A 72 48.80 10.12 32.67
C SER A 72 48.15 9.93 34.04
N SER A 73 48.87 10.05 35.15
CA SER A 73 48.39 9.75 36.52
C SER A 73 47.28 10.70 37.04
N SER A 74 46.18 10.85 36.29
CA SER A 74 45.02 11.71 36.49
C SER A 74 43.93 10.93 37.21
N SER A 75 43.86 11.07 38.53
CA SER A 75 42.93 10.28 39.35
C SER A 75 41.46 10.56 39.05
N LYS A 76 41.10 11.79 38.65
CA LYS A 76 39.71 12.20 38.43
C LYS A 76 39.10 11.57 37.17
N GLU A 77 39.83 11.59 36.06
CA GLU A 77 39.37 10.99 34.79
C GLU A 77 39.22 9.47 34.90
N SER A 78 40.08 8.80 35.69
CA SER A 78 39.93 7.37 35.97
C SER A 78 38.63 7.06 36.73
N TYR A 79 38.24 7.88 37.71
CA TYR A 79 37.00 7.66 38.47
C TYR A 79 35.76 7.86 37.58
N ASP A 80 35.74 8.91 36.76
CA ASP A 80 34.62 9.22 35.87
C ASP A 80 34.43 8.09 34.82
N LEU A 81 35.52 7.57 34.25
CA LEU A 81 35.49 6.44 33.29
C LEU A 81 35.03 5.12 33.92
N ILE A 82 35.41 4.84 35.17
CA ILE A 82 34.95 3.65 35.92
C ILE A 82 33.45 3.73 36.20
N GLU A 83 32.94 4.91 36.58
CA GLU A 83 31.53 5.10 36.91
C GLU A 83 30.63 4.94 35.68
N GLU A 84 31.07 5.45 34.53
CA GLU A 84 30.29 5.47 33.30
C GLU A 84 30.36 4.15 32.51
N TYR A 85 31.56 3.60 32.30
CA TYR A 85 31.78 2.45 31.42
C TYR A 85 32.25 1.17 32.13
N GLY A 86 32.64 1.26 33.40
CA GLY A 86 33.20 0.15 34.18
C GLY A 86 34.71 -0.03 33.96
N THR A 87 35.25 -1.18 34.36
CA THR A 87 36.68 -1.50 34.21
C THR A 87 37.02 -1.80 32.75
N GLU A 88 38.31 -1.70 32.41
CA GLU A 88 38.82 -2.05 31.07
C GLU A 88 38.36 -3.45 30.61
N GLU A 89 38.36 -4.42 31.51
CA GLU A 89 37.91 -5.80 31.24
C GLU A 89 36.41 -5.85 30.87
N ILE A 90 35.58 -5.03 31.52
CA ILE A 90 34.14 -4.93 31.22
C ILE A 90 33.93 -4.29 29.84
N ILE A 91 34.68 -3.24 29.51
CA ILE A 91 34.62 -2.57 28.20
C ILE A 91 35.02 -3.55 27.10
N ARG A 92 36.14 -4.27 27.27
CA ARG A 92 36.61 -5.28 26.31
C ARG A 92 35.60 -6.42 26.13
N ASN A 93 34.98 -6.90 27.21
CA ASN A 93 33.95 -7.93 27.12
C ASN A 93 32.71 -7.43 26.37
N ARG A 94 32.28 -6.19 26.63
CA ARG A 94 31.14 -5.57 25.92
C ARG A 94 31.43 -5.37 24.43
N LEU A 95 32.66 -4.99 24.08
CA LEU A 95 33.13 -4.92 22.69
C LEU A 95 33.09 -6.29 22.00
N ASP A 96 33.52 -7.37 22.66
CA ASP A 96 33.46 -8.72 22.09
C ASP A 96 32.01 -9.19 21.85
N VAL A 97 31.11 -8.91 22.80
CA VAL A 97 29.68 -9.22 22.65
C VAL A 97 29.06 -8.47 21.48
N LEU A 98 29.26 -7.15 21.39
CA LEU A 98 28.71 -6.34 20.30
C LEU A 98 29.32 -6.69 18.94
N ASN A 99 30.60 -7.05 18.87
CA ASN A 99 31.21 -7.51 17.62
C ASN A 99 30.63 -8.83 17.12
N LYS A 100 30.31 -9.77 18.02
CA LYS A 100 29.61 -11.00 17.67
C LYS A 100 28.20 -10.72 17.17
N GLU A 101 27.49 -9.81 17.84
CA GLU A 101 26.15 -9.40 17.43
C GLU A 101 26.17 -8.73 16.05
N ARG A 102 27.07 -7.77 15.82
CA ARG A 102 27.30 -7.12 14.53
C ARG A 102 27.52 -8.13 13.41
N THR A 103 28.39 -9.12 13.66
CA THR A 103 28.71 -10.17 12.68
C THR A 103 27.46 -10.99 12.33
N GLN A 104 26.62 -11.26 13.32
CA GLN A 104 25.36 -11.99 13.10
C GLN A 104 24.37 -11.18 12.27
N TRP A 105 24.14 -9.90 12.59
CA TRP A 105 23.25 -9.03 11.84
C TRP A 105 23.75 -8.77 10.40
N ALA A 106 25.06 -8.60 10.20
CA ALA A 106 25.65 -8.52 8.87
C ALA A 106 25.44 -9.80 8.05
N GLY A 107 25.44 -10.96 8.71
CA GLY A 107 25.08 -12.25 8.11
C GLY A 107 23.62 -12.32 7.67
N PHE A 108 22.69 -11.70 8.41
CA PHE A 108 21.29 -11.57 7.98
C PHE A 108 21.14 -10.65 6.77
N LEU A 109 21.82 -9.49 6.78
CA LEU A 109 21.81 -8.54 5.67
C LEU A 109 22.24 -9.22 4.36
N THR A 110 23.35 -9.95 4.40
CA THR A 110 23.88 -10.67 3.22
C THR A 110 22.87 -11.68 2.65
N GLN A 111 22.16 -12.40 3.53
CA GLN A 111 21.14 -13.37 3.10
C GLN A 111 19.92 -12.66 2.49
N LEU A 112 19.45 -11.57 3.11
CA LEU A 112 18.36 -10.76 2.56
C LEU A 112 18.71 -10.17 1.20
N GLU A 113 19.95 -9.71 1.00
CA GLU A 113 20.43 -9.22 -0.29
C GLU A 113 20.49 -10.32 -1.36
N SER A 114 20.88 -11.54 -0.98
CA SER A 114 20.82 -12.70 -1.86
C SER A 114 19.39 -12.98 -2.29
N TYR A 115 18.45 -13.02 -1.34
CA TYR A 115 17.03 -13.25 -1.64
C TYR A 115 16.43 -12.12 -2.48
N LEU A 116 16.81 -10.87 -2.23
CA LEU A 116 16.42 -9.73 -3.04
C LEU A 116 16.94 -9.85 -4.49
N GLY A 117 18.15 -10.39 -4.68
CA GLY A 117 18.71 -10.67 -6.00
C GLY A 117 17.98 -11.79 -6.75
N GLU A 118 17.40 -12.74 -6.02
CA GLU A 118 16.58 -13.83 -6.56
C GLU A 118 15.11 -13.41 -6.80
N CYS A 119 14.60 -12.43 -6.05
CA CYS A 119 13.31 -11.79 -6.27
C CYS A 119 13.31 -11.01 -7.59
N LYS A 120 13.06 -11.72 -8.70
CA LYS A 120 12.79 -11.08 -9.99
C LYS A 120 11.53 -10.23 -9.92
N ASN A 121 11.63 -8.98 -10.37
CA ASN A 121 10.48 -8.07 -10.51
C ASN A 121 9.41 -8.58 -11.49
N PHE A 122 9.73 -9.57 -12.33
CA PHE A 122 8.84 -10.10 -13.35
C PHE A 122 8.70 -11.62 -13.20
N ASN A 123 7.49 -12.07 -12.84
CA ASN A 123 7.14 -13.48 -12.82
C ASN A 123 6.62 -13.92 -14.20
N LYS A 124 7.51 -14.51 -15.01
CA LYS A 124 7.16 -14.98 -16.36
C LYS A 124 6.06 -16.05 -16.36
N THR A 125 6.03 -16.89 -15.34
CA THR A 125 5.07 -17.99 -15.24
C THR A 125 3.68 -17.45 -14.99
N LEU A 126 3.57 -16.47 -14.08
CA LEU A 126 2.33 -15.73 -13.81
C LEU A 126 1.83 -15.03 -15.08
N CYS A 127 2.68 -14.23 -15.72
CA CYS A 127 2.34 -13.53 -16.97
C CYS A 127 1.83 -14.48 -18.05
N PHE A 128 2.51 -15.61 -18.27
CA PHE A 128 2.09 -16.59 -19.27
C PHE A 128 0.82 -17.34 -18.90
N SER A 129 0.63 -17.64 -17.62
CA SER A 129 -0.59 -18.23 -17.10
C SER A 129 -1.78 -17.30 -17.33
N ASN A 130 -1.63 -16.01 -17.03
CA ASN A 130 -2.63 -14.97 -17.28
C ASN A 130 -2.96 -14.84 -18.76
N ILE A 131 -1.95 -14.82 -19.65
CA ILE A 131 -2.18 -14.77 -21.11
C ILE A 131 -3.01 -15.98 -21.55
N ARG A 132 -2.71 -17.19 -21.06
CA ARG A 132 -3.48 -18.39 -21.41
C ARG A 132 -4.92 -18.32 -20.93
N GLU A 133 -5.12 -17.85 -19.71
CA GLU A 133 -6.43 -17.69 -19.12
C GLU A 133 -7.27 -16.67 -19.89
N LEU A 134 -6.69 -15.52 -20.24
CA LEU A 134 -7.33 -14.50 -21.07
C LEU A 134 -7.60 -14.97 -22.50
N LEU A 135 -6.72 -15.79 -23.10
CA LEU A 135 -6.94 -16.41 -24.41
C LEU A 135 -8.10 -17.42 -24.39
N ARG A 136 -8.25 -18.15 -23.28
CA ARG A 136 -9.40 -19.07 -23.08
C ARG A 136 -10.71 -18.29 -23.04
N GLN A 137 -10.69 -17.08 -22.47
CA GLN A 137 -11.85 -16.20 -22.35
C GLN A 137 -12.14 -15.40 -23.63
N ASN A 138 -11.11 -15.08 -24.42
CA ASN A 138 -11.21 -14.33 -25.67
C ASN A 138 -10.89 -15.21 -26.90
N PRO A 139 -11.84 -16.06 -27.37
CA PRO A 139 -11.59 -17.00 -28.46
C PRO A 139 -11.24 -16.33 -29.80
N ASP A 140 -11.55 -15.04 -29.95
CA ASP A 140 -11.23 -14.24 -31.13
C ASP A 140 -9.73 -13.92 -31.24
N VAL A 141 -9.00 -13.97 -30.13
CA VAL A 141 -7.56 -13.67 -30.08
C VAL A 141 -6.80 -14.99 -30.03
N LYS A 142 -5.84 -15.15 -30.95
CA LYS A 142 -4.94 -16.32 -30.96
C LYS A 142 -3.54 -15.91 -30.55
N ILE A 143 -2.84 -16.81 -29.85
CA ILE A 143 -1.43 -16.62 -29.48
C ILE A 143 -0.54 -16.26 -30.68
N GLY A 144 -0.76 -16.91 -31.84
CA GLY A 144 -0.01 -16.61 -33.06
C GLY A 144 -0.30 -15.23 -33.65
N GLN A 145 -1.46 -14.63 -33.36
CA GLN A 145 -1.75 -13.24 -33.72
C GLN A 145 -0.97 -12.28 -32.83
N ILE A 146 -0.93 -12.52 -31.52
CA ILE A 146 -0.12 -11.73 -30.58
C ILE A 146 1.35 -11.75 -30.99
N GLU A 147 1.89 -12.95 -31.26
CA GLU A 147 3.29 -13.11 -31.70
C GLU A 147 3.58 -12.35 -33.00
N LYS A 148 2.67 -12.43 -33.98
CA LYS A 148 2.82 -11.75 -35.26
C LYS A 148 2.77 -10.23 -35.12
N GLU A 149 1.84 -9.71 -34.33
CA GLU A 149 1.64 -8.27 -34.12
C GLU A 149 2.75 -7.65 -33.28
N ALA A 150 3.34 -8.41 -32.37
CA ALA A 150 4.55 -8.03 -31.63
C ALA A 150 5.84 -8.09 -32.47
N GLY A 151 5.77 -8.54 -33.73
CA GLY A 151 6.95 -8.71 -34.60
C GLY A 151 7.86 -9.88 -34.19
N ILE A 152 7.31 -10.86 -33.47
CA ILE A 152 8.04 -11.98 -32.88
C ILE A 152 7.77 -13.28 -33.66
N ARG A 153 8.73 -14.21 -33.62
CA ARG A 153 8.61 -15.51 -34.30
C ARG A 153 7.51 -16.35 -33.66
N LEU A 154 6.72 -17.03 -34.49
CA LEU A 154 5.67 -17.95 -34.02
C LEU A 154 6.21 -19.04 -33.08
N GLY A 155 5.45 -19.36 -32.03
CA GLY A 155 5.85 -20.28 -30.98
C GLY A 155 6.97 -19.73 -30.08
N TYR A 156 7.06 -18.41 -29.93
CA TYR A 156 7.98 -17.74 -29.01
C TYR A 156 7.61 -18.01 -27.56
N MET A 157 6.33 -17.83 -27.21
CA MET A 157 5.84 -18.06 -25.85
C MET A 157 6.05 -19.53 -25.44
N SER A 158 5.70 -20.48 -26.31
CA SER A 158 5.91 -21.92 -26.07
C SER A 158 7.38 -22.31 -25.89
N ARG A 159 8.33 -21.55 -26.46
CA ARG A 159 9.77 -21.78 -26.26
C ARG A 159 10.28 -21.18 -24.95
N LEU A 160 9.74 -20.03 -24.54
CA LEU A 160 10.09 -19.37 -23.28
C LEU A 160 9.53 -20.09 -22.04
N GLU A 161 8.47 -20.85 -22.23
CA GLU A 161 7.82 -21.61 -21.18
C GLU A 161 8.45 -22.98 -20.90
N LYS A 162 9.38 -23.44 -21.75
CA LYS A 162 10.07 -24.71 -21.52
C LYS A 162 10.85 -24.70 -20.21
N ASP A 163 10.81 -25.84 -19.51
CA ASP A 163 11.56 -26.08 -18.27
C ASP A 163 13.05 -25.79 -18.47
N GLY A 164 13.61 -24.98 -17.57
CA GLY A 164 15.02 -24.55 -17.61
C GLY A 164 15.32 -23.29 -18.43
N ASN A 165 14.35 -22.71 -19.15
CA ASN A 165 14.56 -21.43 -19.82
C ASN A 165 14.44 -20.27 -18.82
N THR A 166 15.48 -19.45 -18.63
CA THR A 166 15.44 -18.28 -17.73
C THR A 166 15.21 -16.95 -18.45
N SER A 167 15.05 -16.99 -19.77
CA SER A 167 14.85 -15.80 -20.61
C SER A 167 13.49 -15.17 -20.33
N GLU A 168 13.48 -13.84 -20.25
CA GLU A 168 12.27 -13.06 -20.04
C GLU A 168 11.59 -12.74 -21.38
N PRO A 169 10.25 -12.63 -21.40
CA PRO A 169 9.53 -12.20 -22.59
C PRO A 169 9.87 -10.74 -22.93
N SER A 170 9.92 -10.44 -24.21
CA SER A 170 10.09 -9.08 -24.69
C SER A 170 8.93 -8.19 -24.23
N MET A 171 9.23 -6.94 -23.86
CA MET A 171 8.21 -5.95 -23.51
C MET A 171 7.18 -5.75 -24.64
N GLU A 172 7.62 -5.78 -25.90
CA GLU A 172 6.72 -5.69 -27.06
C GLU A 172 5.69 -6.83 -27.08
N PHE A 173 6.10 -8.05 -26.67
CA PHE A 173 5.18 -9.18 -26.54
C PHE A 173 4.14 -8.91 -25.46
N VAL A 174 4.58 -8.50 -24.28
CA VAL A 174 3.72 -8.27 -23.10
C VAL A 174 2.73 -7.14 -23.37
N VAL A 175 3.19 -6.02 -23.94
CA VAL A 175 2.35 -4.88 -24.30
C VAL A 175 1.35 -5.25 -25.39
N THR A 176 1.77 -6.00 -26.41
CA THR A 176 0.87 -6.44 -27.49
C THR A 176 -0.18 -7.42 -26.96
N ALA A 177 0.21 -8.35 -26.09
CA ALA A 177 -0.72 -9.26 -25.42
C ALA A 177 -1.76 -8.48 -24.60
N ALA A 178 -1.32 -7.53 -23.77
CA ALA A 178 -2.20 -6.68 -22.97
C ALA A 178 -3.20 -5.90 -23.85
N LYS A 179 -2.72 -5.28 -24.94
CA LYS A 179 -3.57 -4.54 -25.90
C LYS A 179 -4.62 -5.43 -26.56
N LEU A 180 -4.22 -6.60 -27.08
CA LEU A 180 -5.13 -7.50 -27.78
C LEU A 180 -6.12 -8.18 -26.84
N LEU A 181 -5.70 -8.48 -25.61
CA LEU A 181 -6.55 -9.08 -24.58
C LEU A 181 -7.36 -8.03 -23.80
N LYS A 182 -7.19 -6.73 -24.12
CA LYS A 182 -7.89 -5.59 -23.51
C LYS A 182 -7.76 -5.52 -21.98
N VAL A 183 -6.56 -5.82 -21.48
CA VAL A 183 -6.19 -5.69 -20.06
C VAL A 183 -5.01 -4.74 -19.91
N SER A 184 -4.81 -4.18 -18.72
CA SER A 184 -3.61 -3.38 -18.46
C SER A 184 -2.36 -4.26 -18.37
N VAL A 185 -1.18 -3.67 -18.65
CA VAL A 185 0.11 -4.39 -18.48
C VAL A 185 0.32 -4.75 -17.01
N ASP A 186 -0.03 -3.85 -16.09
CA ASP A 186 0.04 -4.08 -14.64
C ASP A 186 -0.77 -5.32 -14.23
N THR A 187 -2.01 -5.41 -14.73
CA THR A 187 -2.90 -6.56 -14.53
C THR A 187 -2.24 -7.87 -14.97
N LEU A 188 -1.57 -7.85 -16.12
CA LEU A 188 -0.99 -9.04 -16.73
C LEU A 188 0.23 -9.57 -15.95
N ILE A 189 0.99 -8.70 -15.28
CA ILE A 189 2.26 -9.04 -14.63
C ILE A 189 2.15 -9.21 -13.11
N SER A 190 1.20 -8.55 -12.46
CA SER A 190 1.13 -8.45 -11.00
C SER A 190 0.04 -9.29 -10.37
N VAL A 191 -0.99 -9.70 -11.13
CA VAL A 191 -2.19 -10.35 -10.59
C VAL A 191 -2.29 -11.78 -11.08
N ASP A 192 -2.69 -12.71 -10.22
CA ASP A 192 -3.09 -14.04 -10.67
C ASP A 192 -4.52 -14.03 -11.18
N LEU A 193 -4.67 -14.10 -12.50
CA LEU A 193 -5.98 -14.21 -13.14
C LEU A 193 -6.49 -15.65 -13.17
N THR A 194 -5.68 -16.62 -12.75
CA THR A 194 -6.10 -18.03 -12.71
C THR A 194 -7.08 -18.26 -11.57
N GLY A 195 -8.18 -18.95 -11.86
CA GLY A 195 -9.17 -19.29 -10.85
C GLY A 195 -10.13 -18.17 -10.43
N LEU A 196 -10.05 -16.97 -11.04
CA LEU A 196 -11.04 -15.92 -10.81
C LEU A 196 -12.45 -16.40 -11.15
N THR A 197 -13.40 -16.10 -10.27
CA THR A 197 -14.83 -16.32 -10.54
C THR A 197 -15.33 -15.39 -11.66
N PRO A 198 -16.43 -15.74 -12.36
CA PRO A 198 -16.98 -14.87 -13.41
C PRO A 198 -17.30 -13.45 -12.94
N THR A 199 -17.70 -13.29 -11.67
CA THR A 199 -18.00 -11.98 -11.06
C THR A 199 -16.74 -11.16 -10.86
N GLU A 200 -15.66 -11.76 -10.33
CA GLU A 200 -14.38 -11.07 -10.13
C GLU A 200 -13.79 -10.63 -11.47
N GLN A 201 -13.84 -11.48 -12.49
CA GLN A 201 -13.42 -11.13 -13.85
C GLN A 201 -14.18 -9.94 -14.42
N TYR A 202 -15.51 -9.89 -14.19
CA TYR A 202 -16.35 -8.78 -14.60
C TYR A 202 -15.95 -7.47 -13.90
N ILE A 203 -15.69 -7.52 -12.59
CA ILE A 203 -15.25 -6.35 -11.81
C ILE A 203 -13.86 -5.89 -12.25
N THR A 204 -12.91 -6.81 -12.45
CA THR A 204 -11.57 -6.49 -12.96
C THR A 204 -11.65 -5.77 -14.31
N SER A 205 -12.43 -6.30 -15.25
CA SER A 205 -12.63 -5.67 -16.56
C SER A 205 -13.27 -4.28 -16.46
N PHE A 206 -14.19 -4.10 -15.51
CA PHE A 206 -14.81 -2.82 -15.22
C PHE A 206 -13.81 -1.81 -14.65
N PHE A 207 -12.99 -2.20 -13.67
CA PHE A 207 -11.97 -1.34 -13.08
C PHE A 207 -10.87 -0.95 -14.06
N ASP A 208 -10.40 -1.89 -14.91
CA ASP A 208 -9.42 -1.59 -15.96
C ASP A 208 -9.96 -0.53 -16.94
N LYS A 209 -11.22 -0.68 -17.37
CA LYS A 209 -11.87 0.32 -18.23
C LYS A 209 -12.04 1.67 -17.53
N LEU A 210 -12.42 1.69 -16.25
CA LEU A 210 -12.53 2.93 -15.48
C LEU A 210 -11.18 3.64 -15.35
N LYS A 211 -10.11 2.90 -15.06
CA LYS A 211 -8.74 3.44 -15.00
C LYS A 211 -8.35 4.05 -16.34
N GLU A 212 -8.55 3.34 -17.44
CA GLU A 212 -8.22 3.83 -18.78
C GLU A 212 -9.02 5.10 -19.16
N ASP A 213 -10.33 5.11 -18.92
CA ASP A 213 -11.17 6.27 -19.24
C ASP A 213 -10.88 7.46 -18.30
N THR A 214 -10.47 7.21 -17.05
CA THR A 214 -9.99 8.26 -16.12
C THR A 214 -8.69 8.90 -16.60
N LEU A 215 -7.71 8.10 -17.05
CA LEU A 215 -6.43 8.58 -17.56
C LEU A 215 -6.57 9.40 -18.85
N LYS A 216 -7.66 9.17 -19.61
CA LYS A 216 -7.99 9.92 -20.83
C LYS A 216 -8.91 11.11 -20.60
N ASP A 217 -9.17 11.47 -19.34
CA ASP A 217 -10.06 12.56 -18.93
C ASP A 217 -11.47 12.47 -19.55
N ARG A 218 -11.98 11.24 -19.72
CA ARG A 218 -13.34 10.99 -20.25
C ARG A 218 -14.40 10.90 -19.15
N LEU A 219 -13.97 10.85 -17.89
CA LEU A 219 -14.82 10.63 -16.72
C LEU A 219 -14.81 11.87 -15.82
N ASP A 220 -16.01 12.35 -15.53
CA ASP A 220 -16.26 13.49 -14.64
C ASP A 220 -16.46 13.00 -13.21
N TRP A 221 -15.33 12.83 -12.50
CA TRP A 221 -15.30 12.42 -11.12
C TRP A 221 -15.59 13.61 -10.20
N ASN A 222 -16.43 13.40 -9.19
CA ASN A 222 -16.64 14.38 -8.13
C ASN A 222 -15.82 13.99 -6.90
N ARG A 223 -15.21 14.99 -6.27
CA ARG A 223 -14.47 14.82 -5.02
C ARG A 223 -15.31 15.23 -3.82
N GLU A 224 -15.40 14.35 -2.85
CA GLU A 224 -16.06 14.57 -1.57
C GLU A 224 -15.02 14.57 -0.46
N THR A 225 -14.78 15.72 0.15
CA THR A 225 -13.72 15.84 1.17
C THR A 225 -14.10 15.12 2.46
N ALA A 226 -13.12 14.51 3.12
CA ALA A 226 -13.31 13.91 4.46
C ALA A 226 -13.96 14.88 5.45
N PHE A 227 -13.58 16.16 5.41
CA PHE A 227 -14.13 17.20 6.29
C PHE A 227 -15.65 17.33 6.17
N ASN A 228 -16.18 17.38 4.94
CA ASN A 228 -17.62 17.48 4.70
C ASN A 228 -18.34 16.19 5.08
N LEU A 229 -17.75 15.04 4.75
CA LEU A 229 -18.37 13.73 5.00
C LEU A 229 -18.46 13.40 6.50
N ASN A 230 -17.41 13.69 7.27
CA ASN A 230 -17.39 13.45 8.72
C ASN A 230 -18.24 14.47 9.53
N ARG A 231 -18.71 15.55 8.89
CA ARG A 231 -19.50 16.61 9.53
C ARG A 231 -20.89 16.77 8.91
N MET A 232 -21.38 15.71 8.28
CA MET A 232 -22.74 15.73 7.74
C MET A 232 -23.76 15.86 8.86
N GLU A 233 -24.69 16.78 8.67
CA GLU A 233 -25.85 16.98 9.54
C GLU A 233 -27.11 16.57 8.77
N PRO A 234 -28.14 16.06 9.47
CA PRO A 234 -29.41 15.76 8.84
C PRO A 234 -30.12 17.06 8.47
N ASP A 235 -31.02 16.99 7.49
CA ASP A 235 -31.89 18.12 7.18
C ASP A 235 -32.90 18.40 8.31
N MET A 236 -33.73 19.44 8.14
CA MET A 236 -34.76 19.82 9.12
C MET A 236 -35.78 18.72 9.43
N ASN A 237 -35.88 17.69 8.58
CA ASN A 237 -36.77 16.54 8.74
C ASN A 237 -36.04 15.28 9.22
N GLY A 238 -34.74 15.36 9.55
CA GLY A 238 -33.93 14.21 9.95
C GLY A 238 -33.39 13.39 8.79
N PHE A 239 -33.50 13.85 7.54
CA PHE A 239 -33.06 13.11 6.36
C PHE A 239 -31.56 13.31 6.09
N VAL A 240 -30.85 12.20 5.86
CA VAL A 240 -29.44 12.20 5.46
C VAL A 240 -29.36 12.20 3.94
N TYR A 241 -28.74 13.24 3.36
CA TYR A 241 -28.67 13.39 1.90
C TYR A 241 -27.77 12.36 1.21
N HIS A 242 -26.74 11.87 1.89
CA HIS A 242 -25.76 10.97 1.28
C HIS A 242 -26.27 9.52 1.29
N PRO A 243 -26.33 8.82 0.14
CA PRO A 243 -26.98 7.51 0.03
C PRO A 243 -26.27 6.37 0.76
N LEU A 244 -25.00 6.56 1.13
CA LEU A 244 -24.21 5.58 1.88
C LEU A 244 -24.14 5.84 3.39
N PHE A 245 -24.67 6.96 3.88
CA PHE A 245 -24.59 7.32 5.30
C PHE A 245 -25.95 7.15 5.97
N ALA A 246 -25.92 6.76 7.23
CA ALA A 246 -27.09 6.60 8.07
C ALA A 246 -26.81 7.12 9.47
N GLU A 247 -27.85 7.57 10.17
CA GLU A 247 -27.77 7.84 11.60
C GLU A 247 -27.73 6.50 12.34
N GLU A 248 -26.66 6.27 13.11
CA GLU A 248 -26.45 5.05 13.88
C GLU A 248 -26.14 5.39 15.33
N THR A 249 -26.63 4.55 16.25
CA THR A 249 -26.32 4.63 17.68
C THR A 249 -25.44 3.45 18.06
N PHE A 250 -24.24 3.70 18.58
CA PHE A 250 -23.27 2.66 18.93
C PHE A 250 -22.36 3.08 20.09
N TYR A 251 -21.65 2.10 20.66
CA TYR A 251 -20.68 2.32 21.73
C TYR A 251 -19.28 2.57 21.17
N GLU A 252 -18.71 3.73 21.47
CA GLU A 252 -17.36 4.13 21.09
C GLU A 252 -16.42 4.10 22.30
N GLU A 253 -15.20 3.58 22.09
CA GLU A 253 -14.17 3.59 23.12
C GLU A 253 -13.67 5.02 23.30
N THR A 254 -13.59 5.48 24.54
CA THR A 254 -13.10 6.83 24.89
C THR A 254 -11.97 6.68 25.91
N ASP A 255 -11.33 7.78 26.29
CA ASP A 255 -10.32 7.79 27.35
C ASP A 255 -10.86 7.38 28.73
N CYS A 256 -12.18 7.17 28.86
CA CYS A 256 -12.83 6.70 30.07
C CYS A 256 -12.83 5.15 30.15
N GLU A 257 -12.91 4.59 31.36
CA GLU A 257 -12.91 3.14 31.60
C GLU A 257 -14.10 2.39 30.95
N TYR A 258 -15.14 3.10 30.51
CA TYR A 258 -16.33 2.53 29.90
C TYR A 258 -16.62 3.17 28.52
N PRO A 259 -16.95 2.36 27.50
CA PRO A 259 -17.41 2.88 26.21
C PRO A 259 -18.64 3.77 26.36
N GLN A 260 -18.71 4.85 25.59
CA GLN A 260 -19.83 5.79 25.60
C GLN A 260 -20.76 5.52 24.41
N GLU A 261 -22.07 5.61 24.65
CA GLU A 261 -23.07 5.55 23.59
C GLU A 261 -23.07 6.89 22.84
N VAL A 262 -22.85 6.82 21.53
CA VAL A 262 -22.84 7.97 20.62
C VAL A 262 -23.85 7.74 19.50
N THR A 263 -24.58 8.80 19.14
CA THR A 263 -25.48 8.83 17.98
C THR A 263 -24.92 9.85 17.00
N ARG A 264 -24.56 9.40 15.79
CA ARG A 264 -24.08 10.29 14.73
C ARG A 264 -24.36 9.70 13.35
N ILE A 265 -24.37 10.57 12.33
CA ILE A 265 -24.42 10.16 10.93
C ILE A 265 -23.05 9.59 10.55
N VAL A 266 -23.03 8.31 10.18
CA VAL A 266 -21.81 7.59 9.84
C VAL A 266 -21.99 6.80 8.55
N PHE A 267 -20.86 6.56 7.89
CA PHE A 267 -20.77 5.59 6.82
C PHE A 267 -20.71 4.19 7.41
N ASN A 268 -21.72 3.36 7.13
CA ASN A 268 -21.78 1.99 7.65
C ASN A 268 -20.98 1.06 6.72
N SER A 269 -19.66 1.07 6.91
CA SER A 269 -18.70 0.23 6.18
C SER A 269 -19.00 -1.25 6.38
N LYS A 270 -18.69 -2.07 5.37
CA LYS A 270 -18.77 -3.53 5.55
C LYS A 270 -17.63 -4.06 6.43
N THR A 271 -16.48 -3.38 6.39
CA THR A 271 -15.26 -3.73 7.11
C THR A 271 -15.31 -3.32 8.58
N PHE A 272 -15.72 -2.07 8.88
CA PHE A 272 -15.69 -1.51 10.25
C PHE A 272 -17.08 -1.24 10.85
N GLY A 273 -18.15 -1.42 10.09
CA GLY A 273 -19.52 -1.16 10.54
C GLY A 273 -19.76 0.32 10.85
N PRO A 274 -20.52 0.65 11.91
CA PRO A 274 -20.79 2.04 12.27
C PRO A 274 -19.60 2.76 12.92
N LYS A 275 -18.54 2.02 13.31
CA LYS A 275 -17.30 2.56 13.90
C LYS A 275 -16.30 3.01 12.82
N THR A 276 -16.83 3.59 11.75
CA THR A 276 -16.03 4.04 10.61
C THR A 276 -15.82 5.54 10.66
N TYR A 277 -14.62 5.96 10.32
CA TYR A 277 -14.23 7.33 10.10
C TYR A 277 -13.75 7.50 8.66
N ILE A 278 -14.03 8.64 8.03
CA ILE A 278 -13.52 8.93 6.69
C ILE A 278 -12.10 9.47 6.81
N ALA A 279 -11.12 8.70 6.32
CA ALA A 279 -9.70 9.00 6.46
C ALA A 279 -9.21 10.07 5.48
N GLY A 280 -9.80 10.11 4.29
CA GLY A 280 -9.32 10.96 3.18
C GLY A 280 -10.43 11.43 2.23
N ASP A 281 -10.04 12.13 1.18
CA ASP A 281 -10.97 12.54 0.12
C ASP A 281 -11.55 11.30 -0.56
N CYS A 282 -12.87 11.23 -0.63
CA CYS A 282 -13.63 10.20 -1.35
C CYS A 282 -14.00 10.68 -2.74
N PHE A 283 -14.34 9.75 -3.64
CA PHE A 283 -14.66 10.07 -5.02
C PHE A 283 -15.96 9.41 -5.45
N ASN A 284 -16.80 10.14 -6.18
CA ASN A 284 -17.99 9.56 -6.80
C ASN A 284 -18.02 9.79 -8.31
N LEU A 285 -18.64 8.86 -9.02
CA LEU A 285 -18.82 8.92 -10.46
C LEU A 285 -20.25 8.51 -10.81
N ARG A 286 -20.96 9.41 -11.51
CA ARG A 286 -22.30 9.11 -12.02
C ARG A 286 -22.20 8.20 -13.25
N LEU A 287 -22.85 7.05 -13.15
CA LEU A 287 -23.04 6.08 -14.22
C LEU A 287 -24.45 6.19 -14.82
N LYS A 288 -24.76 5.27 -15.73
CA LYS A 288 -26.06 5.21 -16.42
C LYS A 288 -27.22 5.02 -15.43
N ASN A 289 -28.40 5.53 -15.78
CA ASN A 289 -29.64 5.41 -15.00
C ASN A 289 -29.60 6.05 -13.60
N GLY A 290 -28.69 7.01 -13.38
CA GLY A 290 -28.53 7.65 -12.07
C GLY A 290 -27.86 6.76 -11.02
N THR A 291 -27.31 5.62 -11.44
CA THR A 291 -26.41 4.82 -10.60
C THR A 291 -25.14 5.60 -10.33
N THR A 292 -24.64 5.56 -9.10
CA THR A 292 -23.40 6.26 -8.71
C THR A 292 -22.42 5.26 -8.13
N LEU A 293 -21.19 5.27 -8.65
CA LEU A 293 -20.06 4.56 -8.07
C LEU A 293 -19.39 5.47 -7.04
N TYR A 294 -19.09 4.95 -5.87
CA TYR A 294 -18.37 5.62 -4.80
C TYR A 294 -17.09 4.87 -4.49
N LEU A 295 -16.01 5.61 -4.31
CA LEU A 295 -14.72 5.15 -3.82
C LEU A 295 -14.48 5.82 -2.48
N MET A 296 -14.50 5.02 -1.41
CA MET A 296 -14.44 5.49 -0.03
C MET A 296 -13.07 5.19 0.58
N ASP A 297 -12.46 6.19 1.19
CA ASP A 297 -11.21 6.07 1.97
C ASP A 297 -11.55 6.11 3.46
N ILE A 298 -11.43 4.97 4.14
CA ILE A 298 -12.01 4.77 5.46
C ILE A 298 -10.99 4.24 6.46
N GLU A 299 -11.22 4.55 7.73
CA GLU A 299 -10.47 4.00 8.84
C GLU A 299 -11.36 3.70 10.05
N LYS A 300 -10.83 2.93 11.00
CA LYS A 300 -11.48 2.72 12.30
C LYS A 300 -11.51 4.03 13.08
N SER A 301 -12.64 4.36 13.68
CA SER A 301 -12.78 5.59 14.47
C SER A 301 -11.84 5.66 15.68
N VAL A 302 -11.51 4.51 16.27
CA VAL A 302 -10.54 4.39 17.36
C VAL A 302 -9.57 3.26 17.03
N HIS A 303 -8.28 3.58 16.92
CA HIS A 303 -7.23 2.61 16.64
C HIS A 303 -5.89 3.07 17.22
N LYS A 304 -4.93 2.14 17.36
CA LYS A 304 -3.57 2.46 17.82
C LYS A 304 -2.76 3.06 16.68
N VAL A 305 -1.88 4.02 17.02
CA VAL A 305 -0.93 4.58 16.06
C VAL A 305 -0.10 3.44 15.43
N GLY A 306 -0.14 3.36 14.10
CA GLY A 306 0.57 2.31 13.33
C GLY A 306 -0.20 0.99 13.15
N ASP A 307 -1.50 0.91 13.48
CA ASP A 307 -2.32 -0.25 13.14
C ASP A 307 -2.56 -0.32 11.61
N SER A 308 -1.84 -1.21 10.92
CA SER A 308 -1.99 -1.41 9.48
C SER A 308 -3.37 -1.92 9.06
N SER A 309 -4.14 -2.50 9.99
CA SER A 309 -5.52 -2.95 9.76
C SER A 309 -6.57 -1.87 10.04
N ALA A 310 -6.13 -0.67 10.43
CA ALA A 310 -7.05 0.42 10.75
C ALA A 310 -7.62 1.11 9.51
N ALA A 311 -6.92 1.06 8.38
CA ALA A 311 -7.35 1.69 7.13
C ALA A 311 -7.87 0.66 6.12
N ALA A 312 -8.86 1.07 5.33
CA ALA A 312 -9.39 0.29 4.23
C ALA A 312 -9.93 1.22 3.13
N LYS A 313 -10.04 0.69 1.92
CA LYS A 313 -10.73 1.35 0.81
C LYS A 313 -11.90 0.49 0.38
N GLU A 314 -13.04 1.11 0.12
CA GLU A 314 -14.24 0.39 -0.31
C GLU A 314 -14.83 1.01 -1.58
N ALA A 315 -15.17 0.17 -2.56
CA ALA A 315 -15.95 0.56 -3.72
C ALA A 315 -17.42 0.19 -3.54
N TRP A 316 -18.30 1.18 -3.60
CA TRP A 316 -19.73 1.02 -3.43
C TRP A 316 -20.49 1.45 -4.68
N MET A 317 -21.51 0.68 -5.04
CA MET A 317 -22.45 1.02 -6.11
C MET A 317 -23.79 1.39 -5.48
N TYR A 318 -24.25 2.61 -5.71
CA TYR A 318 -25.60 3.04 -5.36
C TYR A 318 -26.50 2.97 -6.59
N VAL A 319 -27.57 2.20 -6.52
CA VAL A 319 -28.57 2.12 -7.58
C VAL A 319 -29.88 2.69 -7.05
N PRO A 320 -30.45 3.73 -7.71
CA PRO A 320 -31.75 4.27 -7.34
C PRO A 320 -32.80 3.16 -7.21
N SER A 321 -33.58 3.22 -6.13
CA SER A 321 -34.63 2.23 -5.80
C SER A 321 -34.17 0.83 -5.38
N LYS A 322 -32.89 0.47 -5.53
CA LYS A 322 -32.36 -0.82 -5.05
C LYS A 322 -31.44 -0.69 -3.83
N GLY A 323 -30.89 0.50 -3.60
CA GLY A 323 -30.00 0.79 -2.47
C GLY A 323 -28.52 0.71 -2.85
N SER A 324 -27.68 0.61 -1.83
CA SER A 324 -26.22 0.53 -1.94
C SER A 324 -25.74 -0.92 -1.86
N GLN A 325 -24.71 -1.23 -2.63
CA GLN A 325 -24.05 -2.55 -2.64
C GLN A 325 -22.53 -2.36 -2.66
N LEU A 326 -21.83 -3.05 -1.76
CA LEU A 326 -20.38 -3.16 -1.82
C LEU A 326 -19.97 -4.00 -3.03
N LEU A 327 -18.99 -3.50 -3.79
CA LEU A 327 -18.35 -4.24 -4.87
C LEU A 327 -17.12 -4.99 -4.37
N VAL A 328 -16.19 -4.26 -3.74
CA VAL A 328 -14.89 -4.77 -3.27
C VAL A 328 -14.44 -3.91 -2.09
N ALA A 329 -13.86 -4.52 -1.07
CA ALA A 329 -13.08 -3.83 -0.04
C ALA A 329 -11.60 -4.22 -0.15
N SER A 330 -10.69 -3.30 0.15
CA SER A 330 -9.24 -3.58 0.05
C SER A 330 -8.71 -4.50 1.14
N GLN A 331 -9.46 -4.67 2.24
CA GLN A 331 -9.16 -5.67 3.27
C GLN A 331 -9.70 -7.07 2.95
N ASP A 332 -10.55 -7.21 1.93
CA ASP A 332 -10.99 -8.54 1.53
C ASP A 332 -9.80 -9.29 0.92
N ASP A 333 -9.59 -10.56 1.32
CA ASP A 333 -8.61 -11.48 0.72
C ASP A 333 -9.09 -11.97 -0.65
N THR A 334 -9.46 -11.01 -1.51
CA THR A 334 -9.95 -11.24 -2.86
C THR A 334 -8.87 -10.78 -3.85
N PRO A 335 -8.72 -11.50 -4.97
CA PRO A 335 -7.78 -11.11 -6.01
C PRO A 335 -8.14 -9.77 -6.69
N VAL A 336 -9.32 -9.20 -6.42
CA VAL A 336 -9.78 -7.92 -6.96
C VAL A 336 -9.39 -6.73 -6.08
N ALA A 337 -9.12 -6.94 -4.79
CA ALA A 337 -8.75 -5.88 -3.84
C ALA A 337 -7.57 -5.00 -4.33
N PRO A 338 -6.48 -5.53 -4.91
CA PRO A 338 -5.39 -4.71 -5.44
C PRO A 338 -5.80 -3.77 -6.58
N PHE A 339 -6.82 -4.14 -7.38
CA PHE A 339 -7.31 -3.26 -8.46
C PHE A 339 -8.06 -2.06 -7.91
N LEU A 340 -8.76 -2.23 -6.79
CA LEU A 340 -9.43 -1.13 -6.12
C LEU A 340 -8.41 -0.10 -5.62
N GLU A 341 -7.36 -0.56 -4.96
CA GLU A 341 -6.25 0.29 -4.48
C GLU A 341 -5.62 1.08 -5.64
N LEU A 342 -5.32 0.40 -6.76
CA LEU A 342 -4.73 1.04 -7.93
C LEU A 342 -5.68 2.05 -8.62
N LEU A 343 -6.97 1.70 -8.72
CA LEU A 343 -7.99 2.60 -9.25
C LEU A 343 -8.11 3.84 -8.37
N PHE A 344 -8.14 3.66 -7.05
CA PHE A 344 -8.25 4.75 -6.09
C PHE A 344 -7.07 5.72 -6.21
N LEU A 345 -5.85 5.21 -6.24
CA LEU A 345 -4.64 6.01 -6.44
C LEU A 345 -4.69 6.78 -7.77
N THR A 346 -5.06 6.09 -8.86
CA THR A 346 -5.18 6.72 -10.18
C THR A 346 -6.19 7.87 -10.17
N VAL A 347 -7.36 7.68 -9.54
CA VAL A 347 -8.38 8.73 -9.44
C VAL A 347 -7.88 9.88 -8.58
N LYS A 348 -7.30 9.58 -7.41
CA LYS A 348 -6.76 10.58 -6.48
C LYS A 348 -5.74 11.49 -7.17
N GLU A 349 -4.71 10.91 -7.78
CA GLU A 349 -3.69 11.67 -8.53
C GLU A 349 -4.32 12.51 -9.65
N ARG A 350 -5.27 11.94 -10.40
CA ARG A 350 -5.93 12.65 -11.49
C ARG A 350 -6.82 13.80 -11.01
N MET A 351 -7.37 13.70 -9.80
CA MET A 351 -8.21 14.74 -9.21
C MET A 351 -7.42 15.89 -8.59
N GLU A 352 -6.10 15.78 -8.45
CA GLU A 352 -5.23 16.90 -8.08
C GLU A 352 -5.03 17.91 -9.22
N HIS A 353 -5.28 17.48 -10.47
CA HIS A 353 -5.22 18.35 -11.63
C HIS A 353 -6.55 19.10 -11.86
N PRO A 354 -6.52 20.36 -12.36
CA PRO A 354 -7.72 21.09 -12.70
C PRO A 354 -8.57 20.34 -13.72
N LYS A 355 -9.87 20.19 -13.43
CA LYS A 355 -10.84 19.61 -14.35
C LYS A 355 -11.90 20.62 -14.71
N VAL A 356 -12.33 20.58 -15.96
CA VAL A 356 -13.41 21.38 -16.50
C VAL A 356 -14.44 20.39 -17.03
N ASN A 357 -15.64 20.42 -16.45
CA ASN A 357 -16.72 19.57 -16.95
C ASN A 357 -17.18 20.06 -18.34
N ASN A 358 -17.92 19.22 -19.08
CA ASN A 358 -18.32 19.56 -20.45
C ASN A 358 -19.17 20.84 -20.53
N ASP A 359 -19.96 21.13 -19.50
CA ASP A 359 -20.82 22.32 -19.48
C ASP A 359 -19.98 23.60 -19.33
N VAL A 360 -18.98 23.60 -18.44
CA VAL A 360 -18.04 24.72 -18.30
C VAL A 360 -17.13 24.79 -19.52
N MET A 361 -16.74 23.67 -20.11
CA MET A 361 -15.95 23.66 -21.35
C MET A 361 -16.73 24.27 -22.50
N TYR A 362 -18.02 23.95 -22.62
CA TYR A 362 -18.93 24.58 -23.58
C TYR A 362 -19.04 26.09 -23.34
N ALA A 363 -19.20 26.52 -22.08
CA ALA A 363 -19.27 27.94 -21.73
C ALA A 363 -17.96 28.68 -22.04
N ILE A 364 -16.80 28.07 -21.74
CA ILE A 364 -15.48 28.61 -22.10
C ILE A 364 -15.35 28.68 -23.61
N ASP A 365 -15.72 27.62 -24.35
CA ASP A 365 -15.65 27.58 -25.81
C ASP A 365 -16.56 28.63 -26.46
N ALA A 366 -17.77 28.84 -25.91
CA ALA A 366 -18.69 29.88 -26.36
C ALA A 366 -18.09 31.27 -26.15
N PHE A 367 -17.54 31.54 -24.96
CA PHE A 367 -16.82 32.77 -24.66
C PHE A 367 -15.61 32.98 -25.59
N MET A 368 -14.80 31.95 -25.81
CA MET A 368 -13.62 32.00 -26.68
C MET A 368 -13.97 32.21 -28.16
N LYS A 369 -15.23 31.94 -28.55
CA LYS A 369 -15.78 32.18 -29.90
C LYS A 369 -16.58 33.47 -30.00
N ASP A 370 -16.60 34.29 -28.94
CA ASP A 370 -17.44 35.49 -28.82
C ASP A 370 -18.95 35.20 -29.07
N ASP A 371 -19.40 33.97 -28.77
CA ASP A 371 -20.77 33.53 -28.98
C ASP A 371 -21.62 33.84 -27.74
N ILE A 372 -22.25 35.01 -27.76
CA ILE A 372 -23.19 35.51 -26.75
C ILE A 372 -24.66 35.25 -27.13
N SER A 373 -24.93 34.33 -28.05
CA SER A 373 -26.28 34.13 -28.61
C SER A 373 -27.32 33.59 -27.61
N ASP A 374 -26.90 33.08 -26.46
CA ASP A 374 -27.77 32.59 -25.37
C ASP A 374 -27.91 33.61 -24.21
N ASP A 375 -27.20 34.74 -24.27
CA ASP A 375 -27.41 35.86 -23.36
C ASP A 375 -28.72 36.55 -23.78
N MET A 376 -29.82 36.15 -23.14
CA MET A 376 -31.15 36.72 -23.30
C MET A 376 -31.09 38.26 -23.44
N ASP A 377 -31.51 38.75 -24.61
CA ASP A 377 -31.73 40.17 -24.87
C ASP A 377 -32.57 40.83 -23.75
N GLU A 378 -32.10 41.99 -23.30
CA GLU A 378 -32.76 42.99 -22.44
C GLU A 378 -32.97 42.63 -20.95
N MET A 379 -32.00 43.00 -20.10
CA MET A 379 -32.35 43.49 -18.76
C MET A 379 -32.99 44.88 -18.89
N PRO A 380 -34.23 45.10 -18.42
CA PRO A 380 -34.82 46.43 -18.40
C PRO A 380 -34.15 47.26 -17.30
N PHE A 381 -33.48 48.33 -17.70
CA PHE A 381 -33.09 49.42 -16.81
C PHE A 381 -34.31 50.19 -16.31
#